data_AF-A0A3A8K2E6-F1
#
_entry.id   AF-A0A3A8K2E6-F1
#
_cell.length_a   1.000
_cell.length_b   1.000
_cell.length_c   1.000
_cell.angle_alpha   90.00
_cell.angle_beta   90.00
_cell.angle_gamma   90.00
#
_symmetry.space_group_name_H-M   'P 1'
#
loop_
_entity.id
_entity.type
_entity.pdbx_description
1 polymer ?
#
loop_
_entity_poly.entity_id
_entity_poly.type
_entity_poly.pdbx_seq_one_letter_code
_entity_poly.pdbx_strand_id
1 'polypeptide(L)'
;MTARHPWEGDVRARLYERVRERGYDTLTAFAEARPAVPLHRLADELGEDDVAAVQVFSGLLAEAEQSLRVTRLVRDVLVRELSDDFPDGWPTVMDDDARMDVAIALGRWSGYTPETHQERVDRASDVLLSNPPFPGWRPLGPDDELLRTLLPDEEA
;
A
#
# COMPACT_ATOMS: atom_id res chain seq x y z
N MET A 1 28.55 -5.44 13.93
CA MET A 1 27.49 -5.38 12.92
C MET A 1 27.45 -6.74 12.26
N THR A 2 26.55 -7.62 12.70
CA THR A 2 26.31 -8.91 12.04
C THR A 2 25.65 -8.67 10.69
N ALA A 3 26.04 -9.43 9.67
CA ALA A 3 25.44 -9.34 8.35
C ALA A 3 23.94 -9.61 8.46
N ARG A 4 23.16 -8.61 8.04
CA ARG A 4 21.70 -8.60 8.03
C ARG A 4 21.25 -9.17 6.69
N HIS A 5 20.43 -10.21 6.70
CA HIS A 5 19.97 -10.86 5.49
C HIS A 5 18.45 -10.99 5.52
N PRO A 6 17.71 -10.06 4.89
CA PRO A 6 16.26 -10.10 4.81
C PRO A 6 15.72 -11.44 4.30
N TRP A 7 16.53 -12.17 3.53
CA TRP A 7 16.17 -13.41 2.84
C TRP A 7 16.70 -14.69 3.50
N GLU A 8 17.38 -14.59 4.63
CA GLU A 8 17.92 -15.76 5.33
C GLU A 8 16.86 -16.41 6.24
N GLY A 9 16.77 -17.74 6.19
CA GLY A 9 15.88 -18.53 7.04
C GLY A 9 14.40 -18.43 6.66
N ASP A 10 13.52 -18.72 7.63
CA ASP A 10 12.06 -18.60 7.45
C ASP A 10 11.62 -17.15 7.62
N VAL A 11 11.74 -16.40 6.52
CA VAL A 11 11.37 -14.98 6.42
C VAL A 11 9.94 -14.73 6.87
N ARG A 12 9.00 -15.63 6.51
CA ARG A 12 7.58 -15.46 6.86
C ARG A 12 7.41 -15.63 8.37
N ALA A 13 7.92 -16.71 8.95
CA ALA A 13 7.83 -16.94 10.39
C ALA A 13 8.43 -15.77 11.18
N ARG A 14 9.59 -15.25 10.74
CA ARG A 14 10.24 -14.09 11.34
C ARG A 14 9.38 -12.84 11.27
N LEU A 15 8.81 -12.51 10.11
CA LEU A 15 7.91 -11.35 9.96
C LEU A 15 6.77 -11.40 10.99
N TYR A 16 6.11 -12.55 11.11
CA TYR A 16 5.01 -12.74 12.07
C TYR A 16 5.46 -12.73 13.53
N GLU A 17 6.69 -13.17 13.82
CA GLU A 17 7.29 -13.02 15.15
C GLU A 17 7.48 -11.55 15.51
N ARG A 18 8.04 -10.74 14.61
CA ARG A 18 8.21 -9.28 14.82
C ARG A 18 6.87 -8.57 15.05
N VAL A 19 5.84 -8.94 14.30
CA VAL A 19 4.48 -8.41 14.48
C VAL A 19 3.95 -8.71 15.89
N ARG A 20 4.12 -9.96 16.37
CA ARG A 20 3.73 -10.36 17.73
C ARG A 20 4.54 -9.67 18.82
N GLU A 21 5.84 -9.47 18.62
CA GLU A 21 6.70 -8.68 19.52
C GLU A 21 6.21 -7.23 19.68
N ARG A 22 5.47 -6.71 18.69
CA ARG A 22 4.81 -5.39 18.75
C ARG A 22 3.38 -5.41 19.29
N GLY A 23 2.92 -6.56 19.77
CA GLY A 23 1.61 -6.70 20.42
C GLY A 23 0.44 -6.81 19.45
N TYR A 24 0.68 -7.22 18.20
CA TYR A 24 -0.37 -7.45 17.21
C TYR A 24 -0.46 -8.94 16.85
N ASP A 25 -1.68 -9.43 16.67
CA ASP A 25 -1.93 -10.83 16.31
C ASP A 25 -1.78 -11.09 14.81
N THR A 26 -1.96 -10.05 13.98
CA THR A 26 -1.90 -10.12 12.52
C THR A 26 -1.10 -8.95 11.95
N LEU A 27 -0.51 -9.15 10.77
CA LEU A 27 0.23 -8.08 10.09
C LEU A 27 -0.73 -6.98 9.62
N THR A 28 -1.96 -7.34 9.24
CA THR A 28 -3.03 -6.40 8.93
C THR A 28 -3.32 -5.50 10.14
N ALA A 29 -3.48 -6.04 11.34
CA ALA A 29 -3.73 -5.22 12.53
C ALA A 29 -2.56 -4.27 12.84
N PHE A 30 -1.32 -4.74 12.66
CA PHE A 30 -0.13 -3.89 12.77
C PHE A 30 -0.15 -2.73 11.75
N ALA A 31 -0.48 -3.03 10.48
CA ALA A 31 -0.52 -2.03 9.41
C ALA A 31 -1.71 -1.05 9.55
N GLU A 32 -2.86 -1.51 10.04
CA GLU A 32 -4.05 -0.67 10.27
C GLU A 32 -3.87 0.30 11.44
N ALA A 33 -3.05 -0.05 12.43
CA ALA A 33 -2.66 0.88 13.50
C ALA A 33 -1.71 2.00 13.01
N ARG A 34 -1.22 1.90 11.76
CA ARG A 34 -0.32 2.86 11.09
C ARG A 34 -0.92 3.26 9.74
N PRO A 35 -2.09 3.92 9.75
CA PRO A 35 -2.79 4.29 8.52
C PRO A 35 -1.88 5.18 7.66
N ALA A 36 -1.90 4.96 6.35
CA ALA A 36 -1.14 5.74 5.37
C ALA A 36 0.41 5.71 5.52
N VAL A 37 0.97 4.96 6.49
CA VAL A 37 2.42 4.82 6.62
C VAL A 37 2.96 3.94 5.48
N PRO A 38 3.99 4.38 4.72
CA PRO A 38 4.51 3.62 3.59
C PRO A 38 5.03 2.23 3.97
N LEU A 39 4.93 1.25 3.06
CA LEU A 39 5.34 -0.14 3.32
C LEU A 39 6.81 -0.26 3.74
N HIS A 40 7.70 0.58 3.20
CA HIS A 40 9.10 0.60 3.59
C HIS A 40 9.31 1.05 5.04
N ARG A 41 8.50 2.01 5.53
CA ARG A 41 8.53 2.44 6.93
C ARG A 41 7.95 1.40 7.88
N LEU A 42 6.91 0.68 7.45
CA LEU A 42 6.40 -0.47 8.21
C LEU A 42 7.46 -1.55 8.35
N ALA A 43 8.22 -1.80 7.28
CA ALA A 43 9.33 -2.75 7.28
C ALA A 43 10.44 -2.31 8.24
N ASP A 44 10.87 -1.04 8.18
CA ASP A 44 11.86 -0.47 9.10
C ASP A 44 11.42 -0.61 10.56
N GLU A 45 10.13 -0.36 10.83
CA GLU A 45 9.59 -0.49 12.16
C GLU A 45 9.61 -1.95 12.64
N LEU A 46 9.31 -2.93 11.79
CA LEU A 46 9.36 -4.36 12.14
C LEU A 46 10.80 -4.88 12.28
N GLY A 47 11.73 -4.30 11.54
CA GLY A 47 13.16 -4.59 11.63
C GLY A 47 13.93 -3.87 10.54
N GLU A 48 14.51 -2.72 10.89
CA GLU A 48 15.43 -1.97 10.03
C GLU A 48 16.52 -2.88 9.47
N ASP A 49 16.65 -2.90 8.15
CA ASP A 49 17.54 -3.77 7.35
C ASP A 49 17.33 -5.30 7.50
N ASP A 50 16.31 -5.75 8.23
CA ASP A 50 15.98 -7.17 8.46
C ASP A 50 14.66 -7.60 7.79
N VAL A 51 13.75 -6.64 7.58
CA VAL A 51 12.47 -6.82 6.91
C VAL A 51 12.44 -5.92 5.68
N ALA A 52 12.02 -6.47 4.54
CA ALA A 52 11.85 -5.71 3.31
C ALA A 52 10.38 -5.32 3.08
N ALA A 53 10.14 -4.18 2.41
CA ALA A 53 8.78 -3.73 2.07
C ALA A 53 7.96 -4.80 1.31
N VAL A 54 8.61 -5.52 0.38
CA VAL A 54 7.96 -6.61 -0.37
C VAL A 54 7.52 -7.76 0.54
N GLN A 55 8.23 -8.03 1.64
CA GLN A 55 7.84 -9.07 2.61
C GLN A 55 6.61 -8.64 3.40
N VAL A 56 6.56 -7.37 3.80
CA VAL A 56 5.37 -6.77 4.43
C VAL A 56 4.17 -6.88 3.49
N PHE A 57 4.35 -6.46 2.23
CA PHE A 57 3.29 -6.56 1.22
C PHE A 57 2.83 -8.02 1.00
N SER A 58 3.74 -8.97 0.80
CA SER A 58 3.38 -10.38 0.62
C SER A 58 2.62 -10.95 1.82
N GLY A 59 2.99 -10.56 3.05
CA GLY A 59 2.26 -10.95 4.25
C GLY A 59 0.85 -10.36 4.30
N LEU A 60 0.71 -9.07 3.99
CA LEU A 60 -0.58 -8.38 3.93
C LEU A 60 -1.48 -8.99 2.86
N LEU A 61 -0.93 -9.29 1.69
CA LEU A 61 -1.66 -9.95 0.61
C LEU A 61 -2.16 -11.33 1.03
N ALA A 62 -1.33 -12.14 1.65
CA ALA A 62 -1.73 -13.46 2.12
C ALA A 62 -2.89 -13.39 3.14
N GLU A 63 -2.87 -12.41 4.06
CA GLU A 63 -3.97 -12.19 5.00
C GLU A 63 -5.24 -11.64 4.33
N ALA A 64 -5.07 -10.74 3.36
CA ALA A 64 -6.18 -10.18 2.59
C ALA A 64 -6.86 -11.25 1.73
N GLU A 65 -6.10 -12.17 1.12
CA GLU A 65 -6.64 -13.32 0.39
C GLU A 65 -7.43 -14.25 1.32
N GLN A 66 -6.87 -14.59 2.50
CA GLN A 66 -7.55 -15.45 3.48
C GLN A 66 -8.84 -14.83 4.02
N SER A 67 -8.90 -13.50 4.11
CA SER A 67 -10.06 -12.76 4.63
C SER A 67 -10.99 -12.20 3.53
N LEU A 68 -10.72 -12.48 2.26
CA LEU A 68 -11.45 -11.97 1.10
C LEU A 68 -11.52 -10.43 1.05
N ARG A 69 -10.40 -9.76 1.36
CA ARG A 69 -10.25 -8.30 1.42
C ARG A 69 -9.18 -7.75 0.49
N VAL A 70 -8.86 -8.46 -0.59
CA VAL A 70 -7.79 -8.06 -1.53
C VAL A 70 -8.07 -6.69 -2.15
N THR A 71 -9.30 -6.39 -2.58
CA THR A 71 -9.63 -5.07 -3.12
C THR A 71 -9.40 -3.94 -2.10
N ARG A 72 -9.72 -4.18 -0.83
CA ARG A 72 -9.44 -3.22 0.25
C ARG A 72 -7.94 -3.04 0.48
N LEU A 73 -7.14 -4.11 0.42
CA LEU A 73 -5.68 -4.00 0.47
C LEU A 73 -5.12 -3.21 -0.71
N VAL A 74 -5.61 -3.45 -1.93
CA VAL A 74 -5.18 -2.69 -3.13
C VAL A 74 -5.45 -1.19 -2.94
N ARG A 75 -6.62 -0.82 -2.38
CA ARG A 75 -6.89 0.58 -2.00
C ARG A 75 -5.91 1.09 -0.93
N ASP A 76 -5.61 0.28 0.09
CA ASP A 76 -4.69 0.67 1.17
C ASP A 76 -3.26 0.92 0.66
N VAL A 77 -2.78 0.11 -0.29
CA VAL A 77 -1.47 0.32 -0.92
C VAL A 77 -1.44 1.67 -1.65
N LEU A 78 -2.48 2.00 -2.43
CA LEU A 78 -2.54 3.31 -3.09
C LEU A 78 -2.46 4.46 -2.08
N VAL A 79 -3.18 4.36 -0.96
CA VAL A 79 -3.14 5.39 0.09
C VAL A 79 -1.73 5.57 0.64
N ARG A 80 -1.00 4.46 0.84
CA ARG A 80 0.38 4.47 1.33
C ARG A 80 1.36 5.08 0.33
N GLU A 81 1.24 4.76 -0.96
CA GLU A 81 2.06 5.37 -2.02
C GLU A 81 1.77 6.88 -2.14
N LEU A 82 0.48 7.27 -2.17
CA LEU A 82 0.10 8.68 -2.26
C LEU A 82 0.55 9.48 -1.04
N SER A 83 0.57 8.89 0.15
CA SER A 83 1.00 9.60 1.36
C SER A 83 2.51 9.77 1.45
N ASP A 84 3.28 8.91 0.77
CA ASP A 84 4.75 9.03 0.67
C ASP A 84 5.14 10.11 -0.34
N ASP A 85 4.57 10.03 -1.55
CA ASP A 85 4.93 10.90 -2.66
C ASP A 85 4.21 12.27 -2.58
N PHE A 86 3.03 12.35 -1.96
CA PHE A 86 2.19 13.56 -1.87
C PHE A 86 1.71 13.84 -0.43
N PRO A 87 2.60 14.23 0.50
CA PRO A 87 2.23 14.48 1.90
C PRO A 87 1.20 15.61 2.08
N ASP A 88 1.19 16.58 1.16
CA ASP A 88 0.25 17.69 1.11
C ASP A 88 -1.03 17.40 0.28
N GLY A 89 -1.17 16.15 -0.21
CA GLY A 89 -2.28 15.70 -1.04
C GLY A 89 -2.11 16.01 -2.51
N TRP A 90 -3.16 15.76 -3.29
CA TRP A 90 -3.14 15.84 -4.74
C TRP A 90 -2.68 17.20 -5.26
N PRO A 91 -1.84 17.27 -6.33
CA PRO A 91 -1.30 18.53 -6.83
C PRO A 91 -2.37 19.56 -7.18
N THR A 92 -2.10 20.83 -6.83
CA THR A 92 -2.99 21.96 -7.20
C THR A 92 -2.90 22.31 -8.68
N VAL A 93 -1.71 22.18 -9.25
CA VAL A 93 -1.45 22.41 -10.68
C VAL A 93 -0.88 21.12 -11.25
N MET A 94 -1.48 20.64 -12.34
CA MET A 94 -1.06 19.42 -13.03
C MET A 94 -0.13 19.76 -14.20
N ASP A 95 1.07 20.26 -13.86
CA ASP A 95 2.16 20.48 -14.81
C ASP A 95 2.91 19.18 -15.13
N ASP A 96 3.95 19.25 -15.95
CA ASP A 96 4.62 18.04 -16.44
C ASP A 96 5.39 17.29 -15.32
N ASP A 97 5.92 18.02 -14.33
CA ASP A 97 6.59 17.42 -13.17
C ASP A 97 5.56 16.72 -12.27
N ALA A 98 4.45 17.39 -11.93
CA ALA A 98 3.37 16.79 -11.15
C ALA A 98 2.74 15.58 -11.85
N ARG A 99 2.60 15.61 -13.18
CA ARG A 99 2.14 14.46 -13.97
C ARG A 99 3.10 13.28 -13.88
N MET A 100 4.40 13.54 -13.96
CA MET A 100 5.41 12.49 -13.85
C MET A 100 5.38 11.85 -12.46
N ASP A 101 5.32 12.65 -11.40
CA ASP A 101 5.26 12.15 -10.03
C ASP A 101 4.00 11.30 -9.80
N VAL A 102 2.84 11.76 -10.28
CA VAL A 102 1.59 11.00 -10.18
C VAL A 102 1.70 9.68 -10.96
N ALA A 103 2.27 9.72 -12.17
CA ALA A 103 2.48 8.51 -12.96
C ALA A 103 3.42 7.51 -12.27
N ILE A 104 4.46 7.98 -11.57
CA ILE A 104 5.38 7.13 -10.80
C ILE A 104 4.63 6.48 -9.62
N ALA A 105 3.85 7.24 -8.86
CA ALA A 105 3.07 6.72 -7.74
C ALA A 105 2.05 5.65 -8.20
N LEU A 106 1.32 5.93 -9.28
CA LEU A 106 0.38 4.96 -9.87
C LEU A 106 1.10 3.72 -10.45
N GLY A 107 2.28 3.91 -11.02
CA GLY A 107 3.12 2.81 -11.50
C GLY A 107 3.60 1.89 -10.37
N ARG A 108 3.99 2.44 -9.22
CA ARG A 108 4.33 1.65 -8.02
C ARG A 108 3.12 0.90 -7.49
N TRP A 109 1.96 1.57 -7.42
CA TRP A 109 0.71 0.95 -7.02
C TRP A 109 0.33 -0.25 -7.92
N SER A 110 0.43 -0.09 -9.24
CA SER A 110 0.26 -1.19 -10.20
C SER A 110 1.29 -2.31 -9.99
N GLY A 111 2.54 -1.98 -9.67
CA GLY A 111 3.58 -2.95 -9.35
C GLY A 111 3.30 -3.81 -8.10
N TYR A 112 2.59 -3.27 -7.12
CA TYR A 112 2.09 -4.01 -5.95
C TYR A 112 0.72 -4.66 -6.19
N THR A 113 0.09 -4.46 -7.34
CA THR A 113 -1.26 -5.00 -7.58
C THR A 113 -1.19 -6.46 -8.01
N PRO A 114 -1.93 -7.38 -7.33
CA PRO A 114 -2.02 -8.78 -7.77
C PRO A 114 -2.62 -8.89 -9.18
N GLU A 115 -2.23 -9.90 -9.95
CA GLU A 115 -2.70 -10.11 -11.32
C GLU A 115 -4.24 -10.09 -11.44
N THR A 116 -4.94 -10.63 -10.43
CA THR A 116 -6.41 -10.66 -10.36
C THR A 116 -7.06 -9.27 -10.32
N HIS A 117 -6.31 -8.22 -9.98
CA HIS A 117 -6.79 -6.86 -9.81
C HIS A 117 -6.21 -5.87 -10.83
N GLN A 118 -5.27 -6.28 -11.69
CA GLN A 118 -4.55 -5.37 -12.59
C GLN A 118 -5.48 -4.59 -13.51
N GLU A 119 -6.41 -5.25 -14.22
CA GLU A 119 -7.37 -4.57 -15.10
C GLU A 119 -8.27 -3.55 -14.38
N ARG A 120 -8.50 -3.72 -13.08
CA ARG A 120 -9.28 -2.80 -12.27
C ARG A 120 -8.43 -1.59 -11.87
N VAL A 121 -7.18 -1.83 -11.51
CA VAL A 121 -6.19 -0.79 -11.16
C VAL A 121 -5.80 0.06 -12.36
N ASP A 122 -5.64 -0.54 -13.54
CA ASP A 122 -5.37 0.18 -14.79
C ASP A 122 -6.52 1.17 -15.09
N ARG A 123 -7.76 0.68 -15.04
CA ARG A 123 -8.94 1.54 -15.23
C ARG A 123 -9.06 2.64 -14.17
N ALA A 124 -8.79 2.32 -12.91
CA ALA A 124 -8.81 3.30 -11.83
C ALA A 124 -7.72 4.38 -12.03
N SER A 125 -6.52 3.97 -12.47
CA SER A 125 -5.41 4.87 -12.79
C SER A 125 -5.76 5.80 -13.96
N ASP A 126 -6.35 5.27 -15.03
CA ASP A 126 -6.83 6.06 -16.17
C ASP A 126 -7.88 7.10 -15.74
N VAL A 127 -8.78 6.73 -14.82
CA VAL A 127 -9.79 7.65 -14.28
C VAL A 127 -9.13 8.74 -13.44
N LEU A 128 -8.18 8.41 -12.56
CA LEU A 128 -7.45 9.40 -11.75
C LEU A 128 -6.64 10.37 -12.60
N LEU A 129 -6.05 9.91 -13.71
CA LEU A 129 -5.32 10.77 -14.65
C LEU A 129 -6.25 11.65 -15.49
N SER A 130 -7.37 11.09 -15.95
CA SER A 130 -8.32 11.81 -16.82
C SER A 130 -9.24 12.76 -16.05
N ASN A 131 -9.57 12.41 -14.81
CA ASN A 131 -10.45 13.15 -13.91
C ASN A 131 -9.75 13.28 -12.55
N PRO A 132 -8.76 14.19 -12.44
CA PRO A 132 -8.00 14.34 -11.23
C PRO A 132 -8.92 14.73 -10.05
N PRO A 133 -8.67 14.18 -8.85
CA PRO A 133 -9.35 14.61 -7.65
C PRO A 133 -9.05 16.09 -7.34
N PHE A 134 -9.82 16.65 -6.41
CA PHE A 134 -9.65 18.04 -6.02
C PHE A 134 -8.25 18.28 -5.40
N PRO A 135 -7.65 19.47 -5.60
CA PRO A 135 -6.38 19.83 -4.97
C PRO A 135 -6.36 19.59 -3.46
N GLY A 136 -5.30 18.95 -2.96
CA GLY A 136 -5.17 18.60 -1.55
C GLY A 136 -5.99 17.38 -1.12
N TRP A 137 -6.67 16.68 -2.06
CA TRP A 137 -7.25 15.38 -1.73
C TRP A 137 -6.15 14.43 -1.28
N ARG A 138 -6.29 13.91 -0.06
CA ARG A 138 -5.35 12.98 0.57
C ARG A 138 -6.17 11.93 1.32
N PRO A 139 -6.37 10.73 0.74
CA PRO A 139 -7.11 9.70 1.43
C PRO A 139 -6.35 9.30 2.70
N LEU A 140 -7.06 9.15 3.82
CA LEU A 140 -6.45 8.78 5.12
C LEU A 140 -6.52 7.27 5.40
N GLY A 141 -7.16 6.51 4.51
CA GLY A 141 -7.32 5.08 4.61
C GLY A 141 -8.01 4.49 3.38
N PRO A 142 -8.07 3.16 3.27
CA PRO A 142 -8.59 2.47 2.09
C PRO A 142 -10.06 2.74 1.82
N ASP A 143 -10.78 3.21 2.84
CA ASP A 143 -12.23 3.41 2.85
C ASP A 143 -12.67 4.82 2.43
N ASP A 144 -11.75 5.62 1.87
CA ASP A 144 -12.04 6.88 1.20
C ASP A 144 -13.14 6.71 0.14
N GLU A 145 -14.04 7.69 0.06
CA GLU A 145 -15.24 7.63 -0.79
C GLU A 145 -14.89 7.55 -2.27
N LEU A 146 -13.87 8.28 -2.73
CA LEU A 146 -13.41 8.23 -4.11
C LEU A 146 -12.79 6.86 -4.39
N LEU A 147 -11.95 6.36 -3.50
CA LEU A 147 -11.31 5.05 -3.67
C LEU A 147 -12.33 3.91 -3.73
N ARG A 148 -13.37 3.94 -2.88
CA ARG A 148 -14.48 2.97 -2.92
C ARG A 148 -15.29 3.05 -4.21
N THR A 149 -15.37 4.23 -4.82
CA THR A 149 -16.05 4.42 -6.11
C THR A 149 -15.20 3.85 -7.24
N LEU A 150 -13.89 4.06 -7.23
CA LEU A 150 -12.96 3.58 -8.25
C LEU A 150 -12.73 2.06 -8.16
N LEU A 151 -12.64 1.54 -6.95
CA LEU A 151 -12.37 0.12 -6.66
C LEU A 151 -13.36 -0.39 -5.59
N PRO A 152 -14.61 -0.65 -5.99
CA PRO A 152 -15.62 -1.18 -5.07
C PRO A 152 -15.24 -2.57 -4.59
N ASP A 153 -15.63 -2.95 -3.38
CA ASP A 153 -15.41 -4.32 -2.91
C ASP A 153 -16.10 -5.33 -3.84
N GLU A 154 -15.52 -6.52 -3.96
CA GLU A 154 -16.16 -7.61 -4.69
C GLU A 154 -17.47 -7.97 -3.98
N GLU A 155 -18.57 -8.00 -4.71
CA GLU A 155 -19.85 -8.44 -4.17
C GLU A 155 -19.71 -9.91 -3.75
N ALA A 156 -20.04 -10.21 -2.49
CA ALA A 156 -19.99 -11.55 -1.91
C ALA A 156 -21.07 -12.49 -2.48
#